data_AF-N0CRH7-F1
#
_entry.id   AF-N0CRH7-F1
#
_cell.length_a   1.000
_cell.length_b   1.000
_cell.length_c   1.000
_cell.angle_alpha   90.00
_cell.angle_beta   90.00
_cell.angle_gamma   90.00
#
_symmetry.space_group_name_H-M   'P 1'
#
loop_
_entity.id
_entity.type
_entity.pdbx_description
1 polymer ?
#
loop_
_entity_poly.entity_id
_entity_poly.type
_entity_poly.pdbx_seq_one_letter_code
_entity_poly.pdbx_strand_id
1 'polypeptide(L)'
;MPTIHREPDFGYDDLVDLVEGQLRVVELPAVNAEIGGPGERLWMIEPGLGLTDVFRLWRKGRGDRAYWAVDRDHPWDALVWLREALSGVLDRLTRPGSSYVYALEPGREERDLAVLAELEAVRLSGVEGLRQSLGLRAALKVLDREVVIPAQAELARAGALRSRLLHEHYGARPDVVEWAAAELGWDADKARKVLAARGDYRTWVREGAAHARTTLQVHRPPGDTGLPAQLAATLMTAACQDEDLVPGRASPVPIPDGLAPWCVYIRGVGACVAVAVEDVYTPDGSPWEYMAVAPVAMVLEAGWTVCEGVIVSPVPYDTHFGCVLFDEEAVLASGGEPLSTGDAASGGELR
;
A
#
# COMPACT_ATOMS: atom_id res chain seq x y z
N MET A 1 -0.90 -18.73 -14.50
CA MET A 1 -0.40 -19.66 -13.46
C MET A 1 -0.88 -21.09 -13.62
N PRO A 2 -0.22 -21.90 -14.48
CA PRO A 2 -0.31 -23.35 -14.44
C PRO A 2 0.35 -23.93 -13.17
N THR A 3 -0.35 -24.85 -12.50
CA THR A 3 0.19 -25.62 -11.37
C THR A 3 1.06 -26.76 -11.87
N ILE A 4 2.28 -26.85 -11.35
CA ILE A 4 3.25 -27.90 -11.71
C ILE A 4 3.40 -28.97 -10.62
N HIS A 5 3.24 -28.60 -9.35
CA HIS A 5 3.25 -29.52 -8.21
C HIS A 5 2.20 -29.10 -7.17
N ARG A 6 1.62 -30.04 -6.44
CA ARG A 6 0.63 -29.75 -5.39
C ARG A 6 0.51 -30.88 -4.37
N GLU A 7 -0.11 -30.57 -3.25
CA GLU A 7 -0.67 -31.57 -2.34
C GLU A 7 -1.89 -32.29 -2.96
N PRO A 8 -2.14 -33.56 -2.59
CA PRO A 8 -1.37 -34.39 -1.65
C PRO A 8 -0.18 -35.11 -2.30
N ASP A 9 0.09 -34.87 -3.59
CA ASP A 9 1.13 -35.61 -4.33
C ASP A 9 2.54 -35.35 -3.76
N PHE A 10 2.75 -34.16 -3.18
CA PHE A 10 3.96 -33.73 -2.49
C PHE A 10 3.59 -32.95 -1.22
N GLY A 11 4.27 -33.18 -0.10
CA GLY A 11 4.10 -32.38 1.11
C GLY A 11 4.72 -30.99 0.96
N TYR A 12 4.44 -30.07 1.89
CA TYR A 12 5.00 -28.71 1.85
C TYR A 12 6.52 -28.68 1.70
N ASP A 13 7.26 -29.44 2.52
CA ASP A 13 8.72 -29.46 2.46
C ASP A 13 9.22 -30.06 1.12
N ASP A 14 8.54 -31.09 0.61
CA ASP A 14 8.84 -31.67 -0.72
C ASP A 14 8.63 -30.63 -1.83
N LEU A 15 7.56 -29.82 -1.75
CA LEU A 15 7.28 -28.75 -2.71
C LEU A 15 8.37 -27.67 -2.69
N VAL A 16 8.91 -27.33 -1.52
CA VAL A 16 10.04 -26.41 -1.39
C VAL A 16 11.31 -27.03 -2.00
N ASP A 17 11.61 -28.28 -1.65
CA ASP A 17 12.78 -29.01 -2.16
C ASP A 17 12.75 -29.21 -3.69
N LEU A 18 11.56 -29.41 -4.27
CA LEU A 18 11.38 -29.48 -5.72
C LEU A 18 11.78 -28.20 -6.43
N VAL A 19 11.65 -27.04 -5.78
CA VAL A 19 12.04 -25.74 -6.34
C VAL A 19 13.49 -25.42 -5.96
N GLU A 20 13.81 -25.36 -4.66
CA GLU A 20 15.11 -24.89 -4.17
C GLU A 20 16.23 -25.94 -4.33
N GLY A 21 15.89 -27.23 -4.22
CA GLY A 21 16.86 -28.32 -4.28
C GLY A 21 17.19 -28.77 -5.71
N GLN A 22 16.25 -28.60 -6.65
CA GLN A 22 16.43 -29.05 -8.04
C GLN A 22 16.71 -27.93 -9.03
N LEU A 23 16.31 -26.69 -8.71
CA LEU A 23 16.51 -25.53 -9.57
C LEU A 23 17.43 -24.51 -8.88
N ARG A 24 18.24 -23.82 -9.68
CA ARG A 24 18.98 -22.66 -9.19
C ARG A 24 18.08 -21.45 -9.19
N VAL A 25 17.48 -21.18 -8.03
CA VAL A 25 16.53 -20.09 -7.82
C VAL A 25 17.05 -19.08 -6.79
N VAL A 26 16.48 -17.89 -6.85
CA VAL A 26 16.64 -16.82 -5.86
C VAL A 26 15.24 -16.49 -5.34
N GLU A 27 15.07 -16.53 -4.02
CA GLU A 27 13.82 -16.12 -3.37
C GLU A 27 13.62 -14.60 -3.54
N LEU A 28 12.36 -14.17 -3.60
CA LEU A 28 11.92 -12.78 -3.69
C LEU A 28 11.26 -12.37 -2.36
N PRO A 29 12.05 -12.22 -1.27
CA PRO A 29 11.53 -12.05 0.07
C PRO A 29 10.80 -10.72 0.27
N ALA A 30 11.22 -9.62 -0.37
CA ALA A 30 10.56 -8.33 -0.19
C ALA A 30 9.16 -8.33 -0.82
N VAL A 31 9.03 -8.85 -2.04
CA VAL A 31 7.73 -9.05 -2.70
C VAL A 31 6.87 -9.99 -1.88
N ASN A 32 7.42 -11.14 -1.46
CA ASN A 32 6.66 -12.13 -0.68
C ASN A 32 6.22 -11.57 0.69
N ALA A 33 7.00 -10.72 1.34
CA ALA A 33 6.62 -10.08 2.59
C ALA A 33 5.44 -9.09 2.43
N GLU A 34 5.22 -8.53 1.23
CA GLU A 34 4.12 -7.60 0.98
C GLU A 34 2.82 -8.31 0.56
N ILE A 35 2.91 -9.38 -0.25
CA ILE A 35 1.71 -10.00 -0.87
C ILE A 35 1.51 -11.48 -0.51
N GLY A 36 2.48 -12.10 0.16
CA GLY A 36 2.46 -13.52 0.51
C GLY A 36 1.72 -13.76 1.82
N GLY A 37 0.96 -14.85 1.87
CA GLY A 37 0.40 -15.38 3.10
C GLY A 37 1.43 -16.15 3.96
N PRO A 38 1.07 -16.55 5.19
CA PRO A 38 1.95 -17.35 6.04
C PRO A 38 2.38 -18.66 5.35
N GLY A 39 3.68 -18.84 5.17
CA GLY A 39 4.26 -20.01 4.48
C GLY A 39 4.23 -19.93 2.95
N GLU A 40 3.66 -18.89 2.36
CA GLU A 40 3.80 -18.67 0.92
C GLU A 40 5.23 -18.21 0.60
N ARG A 41 5.68 -18.54 -0.62
CA ARG A 41 7.01 -18.20 -1.11
C ARG A 41 6.98 -17.87 -2.59
N LEU A 42 7.91 -17.02 -3.00
CA LEU A 42 8.08 -16.60 -4.38
C LEU A 42 9.55 -16.66 -4.76
N TRP A 43 9.85 -17.24 -5.93
CA TRP A 43 11.20 -17.37 -6.44
C TRP A 43 11.29 -16.99 -7.91
N MET A 44 12.49 -16.63 -8.34
CA MET A 44 12.86 -16.54 -9.75
C MET A 44 14.09 -17.38 -10.04
N ILE A 45 14.27 -17.84 -11.28
CA ILE A 45 15.53 -18.45 -11.71
C ILE A 45 16.67 -17.45 -11.52
N GLU A 46 17.82 -17.94 -11.04
CA GLU A 46 19.02 -17.12 -10.86
C GLU A 46 19.42 -16.44 -12.19
N PRO A 47 19.68 -15.12 -12.19
CA PRO A 47 20.07 -14.40 -13.40
C PRO A 47 21.28 -15.02 -14.11
N GLY A 48 21.24 -15.06 -15.45
CA GLY A 48 22.36 -15.52 -16.28
C GLY A 48 22.36 -17.01 -16.65
N LEU A 49 21.37 -17.79 -16.20
CA LEU A 49 21.26 -19.23 -16.52
C LEU A 49 20.58 -19.55 -17.87
N GLY A 50 20.09 -18.56 -18.61
CA GLY A 50 19.40 -18.75 -19.91
C GLY A 50 18.00 -19.38 -19.81
N LEU A 51 17.52 -19.63 -18.60
CA LEU A 51 16.14 -19.99 -18.29
C LEU A 51 15.47 -18.84 -17.55
N THR A 52 14.18 -18.62 -17.81
CA THR A 52 13.44 -17.46 -17.29
C THR A 52 12.06 -17.92 -16.83
N ASP A 53 11.89 -18.15 -15.53
CA ASP A 53 10.62 -18.53 -14.91
C ASP A 53 10.53 -17.94 -13.50
N VAL A 54 9.29 -17.70 -13.07
CA VAL A 54 8.91 -17.30 -11.71
C VAL A 54 8.07 -18.41 -11.11
N PHE A 55 8.37 -18.79 -9.87
CA PHE A 55 7.69 -19.86 -9.15
C PHE A 55 7.00 -19.28 -7.92
N ARG A 56 5.76 -19.70 -7.67
CA ARG A 56 5.01 -19.31 -6.47
C ARG A 56 4.52 -20.55 -5.75
N LEU A 57 4.91 -20.70 -4.49
CA LEU A 57 4.29 -21.63 -3.55
C LEU A 57 3.21 -20.87 -2.78
N TRP A 58 1.97 -21.34 -2.87
CA TRP A 58 0.86 -20.66 -2.20
C TRP A 58 -0.27 -21.62 -1.87
N ARG A 59 -1.18 -21.15 -1.03
CA ARG A 59 -2.32 -21.94 -0.56
C ARG A 59 -3.51 -21.73 -1.49
N LYS A 60 -3.86 -22.77 -2.27
CA LYS A 60 -5.02 -22.78 -3.15
C LYS A 60 -6.24 -23.38 -2.47
N GLY A 61 -7.43 -22.89 -2.81
CA GLY A 61 -8.69 -23.37 -2.23
C GLY A 61 -9.10 -22.61 -0.97
N ARG A 62 -10.17 -23.05 -0.30
CA ARG A 62 -10.71 -22.43 0.92
C ARG A 62 -11.09 -23.49 1.95
N GLY A 63 -10.95 -23.15 3.23
CA GLY A 63 -11.29 -24.01 4.36
C GLY A 63 -10.57 -25.35 4.29
N ASP A 64 -11.29 -26.44 4.56
CA ASP A 64 -10.75 -27.81 4.57
C ASP A 64 -10.29 -28.31 3.19
N ARG A 65 -10.59 -27.57 2.12
CA ARG A 65 -10.12 -27.87 0.75
C ARG A 65 -8.89 -27.05 0.36
N ALA A 66 -8.30 -26.34 1.31
CA ALA A 66 -7.11 -25.55 1.07
C ALA A 66 -5.87 -26.47 1.02
N TYR A 67 -5.06 -26.34 -0.02
CA TYR A 67 -3.88 -27.18 -0.28
C TYR A 67 -2.72 -26.35 -0.81
N TRP A 68 -1.49 -26.80 -0.57
CA TRP A 68 -0.28 -26.16 -1.08
C TRP A 68 -0.04 -26.51 -2.55
N ALA A 69 0.35 -25.52 -3.35
CA ALA A 69 0.64 -25.69 -4.75
C ALA A 69 1.82 -24.82 -5.19
N VAL A 70 2.64 -25.37 -6.08
CA VAL A 70 3.68 -24.62 -6.81
C VAL A 70 3.15 -24.36 -8.21
N ASP A 71 3.02 -23.07 -8.51
CA ASP A 71 2.74 -22.57 -9.85
C ASP A 71 4.01 -22.05 -10.51
N ARG A 72 4.05 -22.12 -11.84
CA ARG A 72 5.15 -21.61 -12.67
C ARG A 72 4.59 -20.66 -13.72
N ASP A 73 5.18 -19.48 -13.85
CA ASP A 73 4.87 -18.52 -14.90
C ASP A 73 6.13 -18.03 -15.62
N HIS A 74 5.94 -17.60 -16.86
CA HIS A 74 6.93 -16.77 -17.54
C HIS A 74 7.02 -15.39 -16.86
N PRO A 75 8.19 -14.74 -16.77
CA PRO A 75 8.32 -13.47 -16.06
C PRO A 75 7.35 -12.37 -16.52
N TRP A 76 7.08 -12.26 -17.83
CA TRP A 76 6.11 -11.27 -18.34
C TRP A 76 4.69 -11.52 -17.84
N ASP A 77 4.25 -12.77 -17.75
CA ASP A 77 2.94 -13.12 -17.20
C ASP A 77 2.92 -12.85 -15.69
N ALA A 78 4.03 -13.14 -15.00
CA ALA A 78 4.16 -12.87 -13.58
C ALA A 78 4.08 -11.37 -13.25
N LEU A 79 4.70 -10.51 -14.07
CA LEU A 79 4.67 -9.07 -13.88
C LEU A 79 3.27 -8.47 -13.94
N VAL A 80 2.33 -9.06 -14.68
CA VAL A 80 0.95 -8.57 -14.78
C VAL A 80 0.29 -8.63 -13.41
N TRP A 81 0.24 -9.80 -12.80
CA TRP A 81 -0.42 -9.97 -11.50
C TRP A 81 0.40 -9.38 -10.35
N LEU A 82 1.75 -9.40 -10.43
CA LEU A 82 2.60 -8.76 -9.43
C LEU A 82 2.34 -7.25 -9.35
N ARG A 83 2.16 -6.58 -10.48
CA ARG A 83 1.85 -5.13 -10.48
C ARG A 83 0.49 -4.82 -9.88
N GLU A 84 -0.50 -5.68 -10.13
CA GLU A 84 -1.83 -5.54 -9.54
C GLU A 84 -1.78 -5.73 -8.02
N ALA A 85 -1.15 -6.82 -7.56
CA ALA A 85 -0.99 -7.14 -6.14
C ALA A 85 -0.14 -6.10 -5.39
N LEU A 86 0.83 -5.47 -6.06
CA LEU A 86 1.73 -4.45 -5.50
C LEU A 86 1.27 -3.02 -5.79
N SER A 87 0.04 -2.81 -6.25
CA SER A 87 -0.47 -1.48 -6.63
C SER A 87 -0.26 -0.43 -5.53
N GLY A 88 -0.56 -0.76 -4.27
CA GLY A 88 -0.34 0.13 -3.13
C GLY A 88 1.13 0.53 -2.92
N VAL A 89 2.08 -0.40 -3.08
CA VAL A 89 3.53 -0.09 -3.04
C VAL A 89 3.90 0.84 -4.19
N LEU A 90 3.45 0.49 -5.40
CA LEU A 90 3.77 1.25 -6.60
C LEU A 90 3.21 2.67 -6.53
N ASP A 91 2.03 2.87 -5.97
CA ASP A 91 1.40 4.18 -5.78
C ASP A 91 2.19 5.05 -4.82
N ARG A 92 2.63 4.50 -3.67
CA ARG A 92 3.49 5.23 -2.73
C ARG A 92 4.81 5.63 -3.38
N LEU A 93 5.40 4.75 -4.18
CA LEU A 93 6.61 5.03 -4.95
C LEU A 93 6.36 6.08 -6.05
N THR A 94 5.14 6.22 -6.57
CA THR A 94 4.77 7.28 -7.54
C THR A 94 4.75 8.67 -6.91
N ARG A 95 4.34 8.76 -5.64
CA ARG A 95 4.13 10.03 -4.93
C ARG A 95 4.62 9.95 -3.48
N PRO A 96 5.94 9.78 -3.28
CA PRO A 96 6.51 9.57 -1.95
C PRO A 96 6.25 10.74 -1.00
N GLY A 97 6.26 11.98 -1.51
CA GLY A 97 6.03 13.20 -0.72
C GLY A 97 4.62 13.36 -0.14
N SER A 98 3.63 12.63 -0.66
CA SER A 98 2.23 12.71 -0.23
C SER A 98 1.71 11.41 0.37
N SER A 99 2.61 10.48 0.73
CA SER A 99 2.25 9.19 1.28
C SER A 99 2.12 9.26 2.80
N TYR A 100 0.89 9.18 3.32
CA TYR A 100 0.66 9.07 4.76
C TYR A 100 1.33 7.83 5.36
N VAL A 101 1.47 6.74 4.60
CA VAL A 101 2.19 5.54 5.05
C VAL A 101 3.65 5.86 5.36
N TYR A 102 4.34 6.67 4.56
CA TYR A 102 5.72 7.08 4.86
C TYR A 102 5.82 8.07 6.02
N ALA A 103 4.79 8.89 6.23
CA ALA A 103 4.70 9.76 7.41
C ALA A 103 4.47 8.95 8.69
N LEU A 104 3.61 7.93 8.62
CA LEU A 104 3.20 7.08 9.73
C LEU A 104 4.28 6.04 10.07
N GLU A 105 4.95 5.45 9.09
CA GLU A 105 5.86 4.30 9.27
C GLU A 105 7.28 4.63 8.77
N PRO A 106 8.15 5.25 9.61
CA PRO A 106 9.53 5.54 9.24
C PRO A 106 10.30 4.29 8.80
N GLY A 107 10.99 4.38 7.66
CA GLY A 107 11.76 3.27 7.08
C GLY A 107 10.95 2.36 6.16
N ARG A 108 9.63 2.58 6.00
CA ARG A 108 8.83 1.86 5.00
C ARG A 108 9.33 2.08 3.58
N GLU A 109 9.92 3.24 3.28
CA GLU A 109 10.48 3.54 1.96
C GLU A 109 11.58 2.56 1.53
N GLU A 110 12.40 2.04 2.45
CA GLU A 110 13.44 1.07 2.10
C GLU A 110 12.85 -0.31 1.80
N ARG A 111 11.77 -0.69 2.49
CA ARG A 111 11.02 -1.92 2.19
C ARG A 111 10.36 -1.82 0.81
N ASP A 112 9.69 -0.72 0.52
CA ASP A 112 9.07 -0.49 -0.78
C ASP A 112 10.12 -0.43 -1.92
N LEU A 113 11.31 0.16 -1.67
CA LEU A 113 12.43 0.14 -2.61
C LEU A 113 13.05 -1.26 -2.80
N ALA A 114 13.02 -2.12 -1.79
CA ALA A 114 13.43 -3.52 -1.90
C ALA A 114 12.45 -4.32 -2.77
N VAL A 115 11.14 -4.13 -2.57
CA VAL A 115 10.07 -4.68 -3.43
C VAL A 115 10.28 -4.25 -4.88
N LEU A 116 10.54 -2.95 -5.11
CA LEU A 116 10.83 -2.43 -6.45
C LEU A 116 12.07 -3.10 -7.06
N ALA A 117 13.13 -3.31 -6.28
CA ALA A 117 14.35 -3.95 -6.77
C ALA A 117 14.12 -5.41 -7.20
N GLU A 118 13.28 -6.16 -6.48
CA GLU A 118 12.90 -7.53 -6.85
C GLU A 118 11.99 -7.54 -8.09
N LEU A 119 11.01 -6.64 -8.17
CA LEU A 119 10.15 -6.50 -9.34
C LEU A 119 10.95 -6.13 -10.60
N GLU A 120 11.93 -5.23 -10.46
CA GLU A 120 12.90 -4.90 -11.52
C GLU A 120 13.70 -6.15 -11.94
N ALA A 121 14.10 -7.01 -11.00
CA ALA A 121 14.85 -8.23 -11.30
C ALA A 121 14.02 -9.24 -12.10
N VAL A 122 12.76 -9.45 -11.72
CA VAL A 122 11.81 -10.30 -12.48
C VAL A 122 11.65 -9.76 -13.90
N ARG A 123 11.48 -8.45 -14.05
CA ARG A 123 11.38 -7.81 -15.37
C ARG A 123 12.63 -8.01 -16.21
N LEU A 124 13.81 -7.82 -15.63
CA LEU A 124 15.08 -7.99 -16.34
C LEU A 124 15.31 -9.46 -16.76
N SER A 125 14.87 -10.43 -15.95
CA SER A 125 14.87 -11.85 -16.34
C SER A 125 14.04 -12.09 -17.61
N GLY A 126 12.83 -11.52 -17.70
CA GLY A 126 12.02 -11.60 -18.92
C GLY A 126 12.65 -10.90 -20.14
N VAL A 127 13.39 -9.81 -19.92
CA VAL A 127 14.13 -9.09 -20.98
C VAL A 127 15.34 -9.88 -21.46
N GLU A 128 16.01 -10.62 -20.59
CA GLU A 128 17.18 -11.42 -20.94
C GLU A 128 16.86 -12.49 -22.00
N GLY A 129 15.72 -13.20 -21.86
CA GLY A 129 15.25 -14.15 -22.89
C GLY A 129 15.03 -13.48 -24.26
N LEU A 130 14.54 -12.24 -24.28
CA LEU A 130 14.41 -11.45 -25.51
C LEU A 130 15.77 -10.97 -26.04
N ARG A 131 16.70 -10.59 -25.16
CA ARG A 131 18.06 -10.18 -25.54
C ARG A 131 18.80 -11.32 -26.22
N GLN A 132 18.70 -12.53 -25.70
CA GLN A 132 19.36 -13.72 -26.25
C GLN A 132 18.82 -14.08 -27.65
N SER A 133 17.53 -13.86 -27.88
CA SER A 133 16.87 -14.19 -29.15
C SER A 133 16.96 -13.08 -30.21
N LEU A 134 16.87 -11.81 -29.81
CA LEU A 134 16.69 -10.67 -30.72
C LEU A 134 17.75 -9.56 -30.57
N GLY A 135 18.68 -9.69 -29.61
CA GLY A 135 19.76 -8.73 -29.36
C GLY A 135 19.39 -7.55 -28.47
N LEU A 136 20.40 -6.82 -28.00
CA LEU A 136 20.27 -5.72 -27.02
C LEU A 136 19.35 -4.58 -27.50
N ARG A 137 19.44 -4.20 -28.78
CA ARG A 137 18.58 -3.11 -29.31
C ARG A 137 17.10 -3.48 -29.30
N ALA A 138 16.76 -4.74 -29.56
CA ALA A 138 15.37 -5.20 -29.51
C ALA A 138 14.86 -5.24 -28.06
N ALA A 139 15.69 -5.74 -27.13
CA ALA A 139 15.40 -5.74 -25.69
C ALA A 139 15.13 -4.33 -25.14
N LEU A 140 15.99 -3.35 -25.49
CA LEU A 140 15.78 -1.94 -25.11
C LEU A 140 14.48 -1.35 -25.69
N LYS A 141 14.11 -1.72 -26.92
CA LYS A 141 12.88 -1.26 -27.57
C LYS A 141 11.62 -1.81 -26.90
N VAL A 142 11.68 -3.01 -26.34
CA VAL A 142 10.56 -3.59 -25.56
C VAL A 142 10.38 -2.84 -24.25
N LEU A 143 11.48 -2.53 -23.56
CA LEU A 143 11.44 -1.67 -22.36
C LEU A 143 10.88 -0.28 -22.65
N ASP A 144 11.17 0.31 -23.81
CA ASP A 144 10.61 1.60 -24.22
C ASP A 144 9.10 1.51 -24.58
N ARG A 145 8.57 0.32 -24.94
CA ARG A 145 7.18 0.10 -25.38
C ARG A 145 6.22 -0.37 -24.28
N GLU A 146 6.72 -1.08 -23.28
CA GLU A 146 5.95 -1.54 -22.10
C GLU A 146 5.56 -0.40 -21.14
N VAL A 147 6.10 0.81 -21.35
CA VAL A 147 5.72 2.02 -20.61
C VAL A 147 4.45 2.60 -21.23
N VAL A 148 3.29 2.12 -20.80
CA VAL A 148 2.02 2.76 -21.13
C VAL A 148 1.85 4.02 -20.25
N ILE A 149 2.10 5.19 -20.83
CA ILE A 149 1.45 6.51 -20.53
C ILE A 149 1.99 7.31 -19.30
N PRO A 150 1.93 8.67 -19.32
CA PRO A 150 2.96 9.53 -18.74
C PRO A 150 2.61 10.00 -17.32
N ALA A 151 3.16 9.32 -16.33
CA ALA A 151 3.49 9.95 -15.05
C ALA A 151 5.01 10.11 -14.99
N GLN A 152 5.52 11.28 -14.60
CA GLN A 152 6.97 11.51 -14.52
C GLN A 152 7.68 10.47 -13.65
N ALA A 153 7.00 9.93 -12.63
CA ALA A 153 7.51 8.84 -11.80
C ALA A 153 7.62 7.49 -12.53
N GLU A 154 6.69 7.14 -13.44
CA GLU A 154 6.81 5.95 -14.29
C GLU A 154 7.95 6.09 -15.31
N LEU A 155 8.12 7.29 -15.88
CA LEU A 155 9.27 7.60 -16.73
C LEU A 155 10.60 7.53 -15.95
N ALA A 156 10.62 8.01 -14.71
CA ALA A 156 11.78 7.92 -13.84
C ALA A 156 12.08 6.46 -13.44
N ARG A 157 11.06 5.64 -13.16
CA ARG A 157 11.18 4.20 -12.93
C ARG A 157 11.69 3.47 -14.17
N ALA A 158 11.16 3.76 -15.34
CA ALA A 158 11.65 3.20 -16.60
C ALA A 158 13.11 3.60 -16.85
N GLY A 159 13.49 4.86 -16.56
CA GLY A 159 14.86 5.33 -16.58
C GLY A 159 15.77 4.59 -15.60
N ALA A 160 15.32 4.37 -14.37
CA ALA A 160 16.03 3.62 -13.33
C ALA A 160 16.25 2.15 -13.71
N LEU A 161 15.23 1.50 -14.30
CA LEU A 161 15.32 0.15 -14.80
C LEU A 161 16.32 0.04 -15.96
N ARG A 162 16.29 1.01 -16.88
CA ARG A 162 17.25 1.08 -17.99
C ARG A 162 18.68 1.26 -17.49
N SER A 163 18.90 2.16 -16.52
CA SER A 163 20.19 2.33 -15.85
C SER A 163 20.69 0.99 -15.29
N ARG A 164 19.81 0.25 -14.58
CA ARG A 164 20.15 -1.05 -14.01
C ARG A 164 20.59 -2.07 -15.06
N LEU A 165 19.84 -2.22 -16.14
CA LEU A 165 20.19 -3.13 -17.25
C LEU A 165 21.58 -2.78 -17.81
N LEU A 166 21.87 -1.50 -18.00
CA LEU A 166 23.18 -1.05 -18.49
C LEU A 166 24.29 -1.35 -17.48
N HIS A 167 24.04 -1.22 -16.17
CA HIS A 167 25.01 -1.60 -15.15
C HIS A 167 25.24 -3.11 -15.06
N GLU A 168 24.21 -3.94 -15.17
CA GLU A 168 24.38 -5.40 -15.20
C GLU A 168 25.18 -5.84 -16.43
N HIS A 169 25.04 -5.12 -17.54
CA HIS A 169 25.74 -5.45 -18.78
C HIS A 169 27.16 -4.83 -18.87
N TYR A 170 27.37 -3.61 -18.36
CA TYR A 170 28.62 -2.84 -18.54
C TYR A 170 29.32 -2.41 -17.25
N GLY A 171 28.66 -2.49 -16.10
CA GLY A 171 29.02 -1.76 -14.87
C GLY A 171 30.37 -2.09 -14.26
N ALA A 172 31.03 -3.15 -14.69
CA ALA A 172 32.41 -3.47 -14.31
C ALA A 172 33.47 -2.62 -15.05
N ARG A 173 33.05 -1.82 -16.05
CA ARG A 173 33.95 -1.05 -16.91
C ARG A 173 34.16 0.38 -16.41
N PRO A 174 35.41 0.86 -16.31
CA PRO A 174 35.69 2.25 -15.94
C PRO A 174 35.27 3.28 -17.02
N ASP A 175 35.06 2.84 -18.27
CA ASP A 175 34.66 3.64 -19.45
C ASP A 175 33.17 3.46 -19.82
N VAL A 176 32.31 3.09 -18.86
CA VAL A 176 30.90 2.70 -19.12
C VAL A 176 30.08 3.78 -19.83
N VAL A 177 30.35 5.07 -19.60
CA VAL A 177 29.61 6.18 -20.22
C VAL A 177 29.97 6.31 -21.69
N GLU A 178 31.27 6.36 -22.01
CA GLU A 178 31.80 6.47 -23.37
C GLU A 178 31.39 5.25 -24.20
N TRP A 179 31.45 4.07 -23.60
CA TRP A 179 31.08 2.83 -24.26
C TRP A 179 29.59 2.77 -24.57
N ALA A 180 28.72 3.06 -23.58
CA ALA A 180 27.28 3.07 -23.79
C ALA A 180 26.85 4.12 -24.82
N ALA A 181 27.51 5.29 -24.82
CA ALA A 181 27.31 6.33 -25.82
C ALA A 181 27.62 5.82 -27.24
N ALA A 182 28.77 5.18 -27.44
CA ALA A 182 29.19 4.66 -28.73
C ALA A 182 28.27 3.54 -29.25
N GLU A 183 27.97 2.53 -28.42
CA GLU A 183 27.17 1.36 -28.84
C GLU A 183 25.72 1.71 -29.17
N LEU A 184 25.15 2.64 -28.39
CA LEU A 184 23.74 3.02 -28.49
C LEU A 184 23.51 4.27 -29.35
N GLY A 185 24.58 4.87 -29.87
CA GLY A 185 24.52 6.08 -30.69
C GLY A 185 24.00 7.29 -29.91
N TRP A 186 24.36 7.41 -28.63
CA TRP A 186 24.02 8.56 -27.78
C TRP A 186 25.20 9.49 -27.65
N ASP A 187 24.93 10.74 -27.28
CA ASP A 187 25.96 11.60 -26.71
C ASP A 187 26.30 11.18 -25.27
N ALA A 188 27.46 11.62 -24.78
CA ALA A 188 27.98 11.27 -23.46
C ALA A 188 27.09 11.79 -22.32
N ASP A 189 26.41 12.92 -22.50
CA ASP A 189 25.56 13.51 -21.46
C ASP A 189 24.27 12.71 -21.28
N LYS A 190 23.66 12.29 -22.39
CA LYS A 190 22.52 11.38 -22.40
C LYS A 190 22.89 10.03 -21.79
N ALA A 191 24.04 9.45 -22.14
CA ALA A 191 24.50 8.20 -21.54
C ALA A 191 24.70 8.34 -20.02
N ARG A 192 25.35 9.42 -19.57
CA ARG A 192 25.54 9.70 -18.14
C ARG A 192 24.21 9.85 -17.41
N LYS A 193 23.27 10.62 -17.95
CA LYS A 193 21.93 10.82 -17.36
C LYS A 193 21.16 9.51 -17.25
N VAL A 194 21.18 8.69 -18.30
CA VAL A 194 20.51 7.39 -18.28
C VAL A 194 21.16 6.46 -17.27
N LEU A 195 22.50 6.46 -17.12
CA LEU A 195 23.20 5.63 -16.14
C LEU A 195 22.96 6.08 -14.70
N ALA A 196 22.81 7.39 -14.44
CA ALA A 196 22.56 7.93 -13.09
C ALA A 196 21.11 7.71 -12.59
N ALA A 197 20.15 7.55 -13.51
CA ALA A 197 18.70 7.54 -13.21
C ALA A 197 18.28 6.57 -12.09
N ARG A 198 18.97 5.43 -11.93
CA ARG A 198 18.70 4.45 -10.86
C ARG A 198 18.96 5.02 -9.46
N GLY A 199 20.06 5.74 -9.31
CA GLY A 199 20.45 6.38 -8.05
C GLY A 199 19.53 7.56 -7.76
N ASP A 200 19.32 8.42 -8.77
CA ASP A 200 18.48 9.61 -8.66
C ASP A 200 17.06 9.27 -8.21
N TYR A 201 16.44 8.24 -8.80
CA TYR A 201 15.09 7.82 -8.41
C TYR A 201 15.01 7.34 -6.95
N ARG A 202 15.99 6.54 -6.50
CA ARG A 202 16.02 6.06 -5.10
C ARG A 202 16.22 7.21 -4.11
N THR A 203 17.08 8.17 -4.45
CA THR A 203 17.25 9.39 -3.66
C THR A 203 15.96 10.19 -3.58
N TRP A 204 15.28 10.40 -4.71
CA TRP A 204 14.00 11.11 -4.75
C TRP A 204 12.90 10.44 -3.90
N VAL A 205 12.82 9.11 -3.88
CA VAL A 205 11.89 8.38 -2.99
C VAL A 205 12.18 8.67 -1.51
N ARG A 206 13.45 8.62 -1.10
CA ARG A 206 13.86 8.88 0.29
C ARG A 206 13.59 10.33 0.70
N GLU A 207 13.92 11.27 -0.16
CA GLU A 207 13.66 12.69 0.07
C GLU A 207 12.15 12.95 0.14
N GLY A 208 11.35 12.32 -0.72
CA GLY A 208 9.90 12.38 -0.66
C GLY A 208 9.34 11.79 0.66
N ALA A 209 9.82 10.63 1.08
CA ALA A 209 9.41 10.04 2.35
C ALA A 209 9.79 10.93 3.55
N ALA A 210 10.98 11.54 3.52
CA ALA A 210 11.40 12.51 4.53
C ALA A 210 10.51 13.76 4.52
N HIS A 211 10.16 14.27 3.33
CA HIS A 211 9.23 15.38 3.18
C HIS A 211 7.87 15.05 3.80
N ALA A 212 7.26 13.91 3.43
CA ALA A 212 5.97 13.45 3.95
C ALA A 212 5.93 13.43 5.48
N ARG A 213 6.99 12.91 6.13
CA ARG A 213 7.12 12.90 7.61
C ARG A 213 7.11 14.28 8.25
N THR A 214 7.54 15.31 7.52
CA THR A 214 7.62 16.69 8.05
C THR A 214 6.42 17.54 7.70
N THR A 215 5.68 17.20 6.64
CA THR A 215 4.58 18.03 6.12
C THR A 215 3.20 17.44 6.34
N LEU A 216 3.06 16.12 6.40
CA LEU A 216 1.77 15.48 6.64
C LEU A 216 1.48 15.43 8.13
N GLN A 217 0.28 15.83 8.51
CA GLN A 217 -0.17 15.79 9.88
C GLN A 217 -0.55 14.36 10.28
N VAL A 218 0.15 13.81 11.27
CA VAL A 218 -0.15 12.50 11.86
C VAL A 218 -0.88 12.71 13.17
N HIS A 219 -2.11 12.22 13.24
CA HIS A 219 -2.96 12.29 14.42
C HIS A 219 -2.80 11.00 15.25
N ARG A 220 -2.85 11.14 16.58
CA ARG A 220 -2.74 10.00 17.51
C ARG A 220 -3.89 10.05 18.50
N PRO A 221 -4.44 8.89 18.89
CA PRO A 221 -5.40 8.83 19.99
C PRO A 221 -4.79 9.43 21.26
N PRO A 222 -5.54 10.27 22.01
CA PRO A 222 -5.04 10.84 23.25
C PRO A 222 -4.93 9.84 24.40
N GLY A 223 -5.63 8.70 24.32
CA GLY A 223 -5.61 7.64 25.33
C GLY A 223 -5.12 6.29 24.80
N ASP A 224 -5.00 5.32 25.70
CA ASP A 224 -4.66 3.95 25.34
C ASP A 224 -5.89 3.24 24.73
N THR A 225 -5.75 2.83 23.47
CA THR A 225 -6.80 2.15 22.70
C THR A 225 -6.70 0.64 22.81
N GLY A 226 -5.63 0.10 23.42
CA GLY A 226 -5.32 -1.33 23.40
C GLY A 226 -4.79 -1.85 22.05
N LEU A 227 -4.70 -0.98 21.02
CA LEU A 227 -4.16 -1.31 19.72
C LEU A 227 -2.64 -1.04 19.64
N PRO A 228 -1.92 -1.71 18.72
CA PRO A 228 -0.57 -1.29 18.37
C PRO A 228 -0.54 0.19 18.01
N ALA A 229 0.39 0.95 18.58
CA ALA A 229 0.45 2.41 18.43
C ALA A 229 0.43 2.87 16.96
N GLN A 230 1.05 2.10 16.07
CA GLN A 230 1.06 2.35 14.64
C GLN A 230 -0.35 2.26 14.02
N LEU A 231 -1.09 1.21 14.34
CA LEU A 231 -2.46 1.01 13.88
C LEU A 231 -3.38 2.09 14.45
N ALA A 232 -3.24 2.40 15.74
CA ALA A 232 -4.04 3.43 16.39
C ALA A 232 -3.81 4.82 15.77
N ALA A 233 -2.56 5.17 15.46
CA ALA A 233 -2.21 6.42 14.75
C ALA A 233 -2.74 6.43 13.30
N THR A 234 -2.68 5.29 12.62
CA THR A 234 -3.21 5.10 11.26
C THR A 234 -4.71 5.37 11.24
N LEU A 235 -5.48 4.71 12.11
CA LEU A 235 -6.93 4.87 12.22
C LEU A 235 -7.32 6.30 12.61
N MET A 236 -6.62 6.89 13.60
CA MET A 236 -6.90 8.27 14.03
C MET A 236 -6.56 9.28 12.93
N THR A 237 -5.46 9.08 12.20
CA THR A 237 -5.09 9.95 11.08
C THR A 237 -6.09 9.83 9.94
N ALA A 238 -6.57 8.63 9.64
CA ALA A 238 -7.60 8.40 8.62
C ALA A 238 -8.94 9.04 9.00
N ALA A 239 -9.33 8.97 10.28
CA ALA A 239 -10.57 9.59 10.78
C ALA A 239 -10.52 11.11 10.74
N CYS A 240 -9.41 11.70 11.20
CA CYS A 240 -9.28 13.15 11.33
C CYS A 240 -8.86 13.85 10.04
N GLN A 241 -8.19 13.15 9.11
CA GLN A 241 -7.69 13.72 7.85
C GLN A 241 -7.03 15.10 8.06
N ASP A 242 -7.58 16.16 7.44
CA ASP A 242 -7.08 17.53 7.49
C ASP A 242 -7.75 18.40 8.58
N GLU A 243 -8.45 17.80 9.54
CA GLU A 243 -9.16 18.53 10.60
C GLU A 243 -8.25 19.30 11.57
N ASP A 244 -8.69 20.49 11.97
CA ASP A 244 -7.99 21.36 12.93
C ASP A 244 -8.28 20.92 14.37
N LEU A 245 -7.49 19.93 14.82
CA LEU A 245 -7.57 19.43 16.19
C LEU A 245 -7.06 20.44 17.22
N VAL A 246 -7.74 20.49 18.37
CA VAL A 246 -7.37 21.31 19.53
C VAL A 246 -6.95 20.38 20.68
N PRO A 247 -5.63 20.13 20.86
CA PRO A 247 -5.14 19.20 21.87
C PRO A 247 -5.50 19.62 23.30
N GLY A 248 -5.75 18.64 24.16
CA GLY A 248 -5.96 18.85 25.60
C GLY A 248 -7.29 19.48 25.98
N ARG A 249 -8.17 19.78 25.02
CA ARG A 249 -9.52 20.26 25.30
C ARG A 249 -10.45 19.09 25.59
N ALA A 250 -11.03 19.10 26.78
CA ALA A 250 -11.99 18.08 27.21
C ALA A 250 -13.34 18.23 26.48
N SER A 251 -14.04 17.12 26.32
CA SER A 251 -15.44 17.13 25.89
C SER A 251 -16.32 17.80 26.96
N PRO A 252 -17.30 18.63 26.55
CA PRO A 252 -18.30 19.16 27.48
C PRO A 252 -19.28 18.09 27.95
N VAL A 253 -19.46 17.01 27.16
CA VAL A 253 -20.31 15.87 27.49
C VAL A 253 -19.45 14.77 28.13
N PRO A 254 -19.89 14.14 29.24
CA PRO A 254 -19.20 13.00 29.83
C PRO A 254 -19.02 11.87 28.81
N ILE A 255 -17.78 11.38 28.65
CA ILE A 255 -17.46 10.33 27.67
C ILE A 255 -17.31 9.00 28.40
N PRO A 256 -18.00 7.93 27.97
CA PRO A 256 -17.76 6.58 28.46
C PRO A 256 -16.30 6.13 28.28
N ASP A 257 -15.77 5.36 29.23
CA ASP A 257 -14.36 4.95 29.23
C ASP A 257 -13.89 4.27 27.93
N GLY A 258 -14.77 3.52 27.26
CA GLY A 258 -14.43 2.88 25.98
C GLY A 258 -14.28 3.84 24.80
N LEU A 259 -14.93 5.01 24.83
CA LEU A 259 -14.82 6.04 23.79
C LEU A 259 -13.70 7.05 24.07
N ALA A 260 -13.38 7.27 25.35
CA ALA A 260 -12.44 8.30 25.78
C ALA A 260 -11.07 8.25 25.06
N PRO A 261 -10.46 7.07 24.79
CA PRO A 261 -9.21 6.99 24.03
C PRO A 261 -9.28 7.56 22.62
N TRP A 262 -10.46 7.55 22.00
CA TRP A 262 -10.70 7.95 20.61
C TRP A 262 -11.32 9.35 20.46
N CYS A 263 -11.55 10.04 21.57
CA CYS A 263 -12.14 11.38 21.54
C CYS A 263 -11.10 12.44 21.17
N VAL A 264 -11.44 13.32 20.24
CA VAL A 264 -10.67 14.51 19.86
C VAL A 264 -11.57 15.75 19.92
N TYR A 265 -10.97 16.94 19.93
CA TYR A 265 -11.72 18.19 19.82
C TYR A 265 -11.35 18.88 18.51
N ILE A 266 -12.32 19.11 17.64
CA ILE A 266 -12.14 19.77 16.35
C ILE A 266 -12.60 21.23 16.48
N ARG A 267 -11.81 22.19 16.00
CA ARG A 267 -12.10 23.63 16.21
C ARG A 267 -13.47 24.07 15.68
N GLY A 268 -13.89 23.54 14.53
CA GLY A 268 -15.15 23.88 13.86
C GLY A 268 -16.36 23.05 14.29
N VAL A 269 -16.16 21.90 14.93
CA VAL A 269 -17.23 20.91 15.21
C VAL A 269 -17.42 20.68 16.71
N GLY A 270 -16.34 20.74 17.50
CA GLY A 270 -16.36 20.45 18.93
C GLY A 270 -15.84 19.04 19.24
N ALA A 271 -16.34 18.46 20.34
CA ALA A 271 -15.89 17.15 20.80
C ALA A 271 -16.43 16.05 19.88
N CYS A 272 -15.52 15.30 19.27
CA CYS A 272 -15.79 14.24 18.32
C CYS A 272 -15.07 12.96 18.73
N VAL A 273 -15.52 11.82 18.23
CA VAL A 273 -14.90 10.51 18.38
C VAL A 273 -14.53 10.01 16.99
N ALA A 274 -13.32 9.47 16.86
CA ALA A 274 -12.95 8.72 15.67
C ALA A 274 -13.67 7.36 15.67
N VAL A 275 -14.48 7.12 14.65
CA VAL A 275 -15.32 5.92 14.51
C VAL A 275 -15.11 5.29 13.13
N ALA A 276 -15.20 3.97 13.08
CA ALA A 276 -15.46 3.24 11.86
C ALA A 276 -16.98 3.24 11.60
N VAL A 277 -17.37 3.69 10.41
CA VAL A 277 -18.79 3.73 10.01
C VAL A 277 -19.26 2.31 9.74
N GLU A 278 -20.27 1.83 10.48
CA GLU A 278 -20.70 0.43 10.47
C GLU A 278 -21.00 -0.11 9.07
N ASP A 279 -21.72 0.65 8.24
CA ASP A 279 -22.13 0.23 6.89
C ASP A 279 -20.97 0.18 5.87
N VAL A 280 -19.83 0.80 6.18
CA VAL A 280 -18.67 0.88 5.28
C VAL A 280 -17.49 0.06 5.82
N TYR A 281 -17.50 -0.22 7.13
CA TYR A 281 -16.40 -0.86 7.82
C TYR A 281 -16.11 -2.25 7.24
N THR A 282 -14.89 -2.39 6.74
CA THR A 282 -14.34 -3.66 6.26
C THR A 282 -13.02 -3.88 6.99
N PRO A 283 -12.84 -5.01 7.73
CA PRO A 283 -11.62 -5.25 8.50
C PRO A 283 -10.34 -5.21 7.68
N ASP A 284 -10.41 -5.65 6.42
CA ASP A 284 -9.29 -5.66 5.47
C ASP A 284 -9.27 -4.44 4.54
N GLY A 285 -10.21 -3.51 4.70
CA GLY A 285 -10.35 -2.32 3.85
C GLY A 285 -9.39 -1.20 4.20
N SER A 286 -9.36 -0.17 3.37
CA SER A 286 -8.57 1.03 3.64
C SER A 286 -9.23 1.86 4.75
N PRO A 287 -8.54 2.18 5.86
CA PRO A 287 -9.12 3.04 6.89
C PRO A 287 -9.57 4.43 6.40
N TRP A 288 -9.02 4.91 5.28
CA TRP A 288 -9.35 6.19 4.67
C TRP A 288 -10.75 6.19 4.04
N GLU A 289 -11.34 5.01 3.86
CA GLU A 289 -12.67 4.85 3.28
C GLU A 289 -13.76 4.70 4.35
N TYR A 290 -13.42 4.19 5.53
CA TYR A 290 -14.43 3.86 6.55
C TYR A 290 -14.25 4.61 7.88
N MET A 291 -13.08 5.19 8.16
CA MET A 291 -12.87 5.98 9.37
C MET A 291 -13.34 7.41 9.17
N ALA A 292 -14.09 7.93 10.14
CA ALA A 292 -14.51 9.32 10.20
C ALA A 292 -14.52 9.82 11.64
N VAL A 293 -14.55 11.14 11.80
CA VAL A 293 -14.86 11.78 13.08
C VAL A 293 -16.37 12.07 13.15
N ALA A 294 -16.97 11.75 14.29
CA ALA A 294 -18.39 12.01 14.55
C ALA A 294 -18.55 12.75 15.89
N PRO A 295 -19.46 13.73 16.03
CA PRO A 295 -19.71 14.39 17.31
C PRO A 295 -20.07 13.40 18.42
N VAL A 296 -19.54 13.61 19.63
CA VAL A 296 -19.75 12.71 20.78
C VAL A 296 -21.25 12.45 21.02
N ALA A 297 -22.07 13.49 21.02
CA ALA A 297 -23.51 13.37 21.26
C ALA A 297 -24.20 12.44 20.24
N MET A 298 -23.80 12.54 18.97
CA MET A 298 -24.34 11.70 17.90
C MET A 298 -23.94 10.24 18.05
N VAL A 299 -22.68 9.96 18.41
CA VAL A 299 -22.22 8.58 18.66
C VAL A 299 -22.93 7.97 19.86
N LEU A 300 -23.22 8.76 20.90
CA LEU A 300 -23.97 8.30 22.06
C LEU A 300 -25.44 8.02 21.71
N GLU A 301 -26.05 8.83 20.86
CA GLU A 301 -27.44 8.64 20.39
C GLU A 301 -27.58 7.44 19.45
N ALA A 302 -26.69 7.32 18.46
CA ALA A 302 -26.68 6.22 17.50
C ALA A 302 -26.27 4.88 18.14
N GLY A 303 -25.55 4.94 19.27
CA GLY A 303 -24.92 3.78 19.89
C GLY A 303 -23.63 3.39 19.20
N TRP A 304 -22.85 2.52 19.85
CA TRP A 304 -21.55 2.09 19.38
C TRP A 304 -21.16 0.75 19.98
N THR A 305 -20.23 0.08 19.31
CA THR A 305 -19.58 -1.14 19.80
C THR A 305 -18.07 -1.04 19.66
N VAL A 306 -17.35 -1.84 20.45
CA VAL A 306 -15.89 -2.02 20.27
C VAL A 306 -15.64 -3.32 19.54
N CYS A 307 -15.04 -3.22 18.36
CA CYS A 307 -14.59 -4.37 17.58
C CYS A 307 -13.06 -4.33 17.52
N GLU A 308 -12.40 -5.27 18.19
CA GLU A 308 -10.94 -5.38 18.23
C GLU A 308 -10.23 -4.06 18.61
N GLY A 309 -10.83 -3.25 19.50
CA GLY A 309 -10.28 -1.96 19.93
C GLY A 309 -10.68 -0.76 19.06
N VAL A 310 -11.39 -0.97 17.95
CA VAL A 310 -11.94 0.08 17.09
C VAL A 310 -13.39 0.38 17.49
N ILE A 311 -13.77 1.67 17.52
CA ILE A 311 -15.15 2.08 17.75
C ILE A 311 -15.93 1.98 16.44
N VAL A 312 -16.98 1.16 16.41
CA VAL A 312 -17.88 1.01 15.27
C VAL A 312 -19.23 1.62 15.64
N SER A 313 -19.79 2.47 14.78
CA SER A 313 -21.07 3.14 15.05
C SER A 313 -21.88 3.37 13.76
N PRO A 314 -23.23 3.22 13.81
CA PRO A 314 -24.12 3.45 12.67
C PRO A 314 -24.47 4.94 12.52
N VAL A 315 -23.48 5.84 12.69
CA VAL A 315 -23.71 7.28 12.54
C VAL A 315 -24.15 7.62 11.11
N PRO A 316 -25.03 8.62 10.92
CA PRO A 316 -25.41 9.07 9.58
C PRO A 316 -24.20 9.52 8.76
N TYR A 317 -23.89 8.79 7.69
CA TYR A 317 -22.69 8.99 6.88
C TYR A 317 -23.04 9.15 5.40
N ASP A 318 -22.43 10.12 4.73
CA ASP A 318 -22.56 10.29 3.29
C ASP A 318 -21.25 9.92 2.59
N THR A 319 -21.27 8.76 1.92
CA THR A 319 -20.13 8.25 1.15
C THR A 319 -19.72 9.15 -0.02
N HIS A 320 -20.62 9.99 -0.54
CA HIS A 320 -20.29 10.92 -1.61
C HIS A 320 -19.41 12.06 -1.12
N PHE A 321 -19.66 12.53 0.11
CA PHE A 321 -18.88 13.60 0.74
C PHE A 321 -17.77 13.07 1.66
N GLY A 322 -17.78 11.77 1.96
CA GLY A 322 -16.80 11.12 2.82
C GLY A 322 -16.89 11.56 4.28
N CYS A 323 -18.03 12.08 4.72
CA CYS A 323 -18.18 12.69 6.05
C CYS A 323 -19.48 12.27 6.75
N VAL A 324 -19.45 12.43 8.08
CA VAL A 324 -20.63 12.26 8.93
C VAL A 324 -21.53 13.48 8.76
N LEU A 325 -22.82 13.24 8.50
CA LEU A 325 -23.80 14.29 8.31
C LEU A 325 -24.13 14.93 9.67
N PHE A 326 -23.83 16.22 9.80
CA PHE A 326 -24.04 16.98 11.04
C PHE A 326 -25.18 17.97 10.88
N ASP A 327 -26.20 17.86 11.74
CA ASP A 327 -27.22 18.89 11.91
C ASP A 327 -26.84 19.79 13.09
N GLU A 328 -26.20 20.91 12.75
CA GLU A 328 -25.73 21.91 13.71
C GLU A 328 -26.88 22.56 14.49
N GLU A 329 -28.05 22.74 13.88
CA GLU A 329 -29.22 23.34 14.54
C GLU A 329 -29.83 22.39 15.57
N ALA A 330 -29.90 21.08 15.27
CA ALA A 330 -30.42 20.07 16.20
C ALA A 330 -29.55 19.93 17.47
N VAL A 331 -28.22 19.97 17.32
CA VAL A 331 -27.26 19.82 18.44
C VAL A 331 -27.19 21.08 19.31
N LEU A 332 -27.33 22.26 18.70
CA LEU A 332 -27.42 23.51 19.45
C LEU A 332 -28.77 23.65 20.18
N ALA A 333 -29.87 23.21 19.57
CA ALA A 333 -31.20 23.27 20.16
C ALA A 333 -31.36 22.35 21.38
N SER A 334 -30.60 21.26 21.45
CA SER A 334 -30.67 20.27 22.54
C SER A 334 -29.71 20.57 23.70
N GLY A 335 -28.96 21.68 23.65
CA GLY A 335 -28.02 22.05 24.71
C GLY A 335 -26.87 21.06 24.90
N GLY A 336 -26.60 20.21 23.91
CA GLY A 336 -25.61 19.12 23.99
C GLY A 336 -26.12 17.83 24.62
N GLU A 337 -27.42 17.69 24.93
CA GLU A 337 -28.03 16.39 25.23
C GLU A 337 -28.65 15.78 23.96
N PRO A 338 -28.56 14.46 23.73
CA PRO A 338 -29.18 13.84 22.56
C PRO A 338 -30.71 13.92 22.64
N LEU A 339 -31.37 14.17 21.51
CA LEU A 339 -32.83 14.17 21.44
C LEU A 339 -33.32 12.73 21.65
N SER A 340 -34.20 12.52 22.62
CA SER A 340 -34.87 11.23 22.77
C SER A 340 -35.74 11.00 21.53
N THR A 341 -35.42 9.96 20.76
CA THR A 341 -36.23 9.46 19.65
C THR A 341 -37.54 8.89 20.17
N GLY A 342 -38.50 9.75 20.44
CA GLY A 342 -39.83 9.35 20.89
C GLY A 342 -40.65 10.52 21.37
N ASP A 343 -41.16 11.33 20.42
CA ASP A 343 -42.45 12.05 20.58
C ASP A 343 -42.90 12.87 19.35
N ALA A 344 -42.20 12.80 18.20
CA ALA A 344 -42.62 13.52 16.99
C ALA A 344 -43.57 12.73 16.07
N ALA A 345 -44.44 11.87 16.62
CA ALA A 345 -45.44 11.13 15.84
C ALA A 345 -46.83 11.10 16.50
N SER A 346 -47.32 12.24 16.98
CA SER A 346 -48.76 12.47 17.05
C SER A 346 -49.09 13.94 17.34
N GLY A 347 -49.54 14.67 16.33
CA GLY A 347 -50.25 15.92 16.60
C GLY A 347 -50.28 16.88 15.42
N GLY A 348 -51.32 16.79 14.59
CA GLY A 348 -51.77 17.94 13.81
C GLY A 348 -52.26 17.65 12.40
N GLU A 349 -53.38 16.93 12.27
CA GLU A 349 -54.28 17.17 11.14
C GLU A 349 -54.77 18.63 11.22
N LEU A 350 -54.57 19.38 10.14
CA LEU A 350 -55.27 20.65 9.92
C LEU A 350 -56.15 20.54 8.67
N ARG A 351 -57.36 21.06 8.87
CA ARG A 351 -58.45 21.25 7.93
C ARG A 351 -58.07 22.07 6.71
#